data_AF-A0A8J8GX29-F1
#
_entry.id   AF-A0A8J8GX29-F1
#
_cell.length_a   1.000
_cell.length_b   1.000
_cell.length_c   1.000
_cell.angle_alpha   90.00
_cell.angle_beta   90.00
_cell.angle_gamma   90.00
#
_symmetry.space_group_name_H-M   'P 1'
#
loop_
_entity.id
_entity.type
_entity.pdbx_description
1 polymer ?
#
loop_
_entity_poly.entity_id
_entity_poly.type
_entity_poly.pdbx_seq_one_letter_code
_entity_poly.pdbx_strand_id
1 'polypeptide(L)'
;MTTPSVPSSPGSAVKALRPLFAWVLLGYVALHLFFTFFGWLLPSPDSTFSSRSASAGFVTLYTIVLPLLALLIATQITPVLAAGKLMAAIALVEYVVVLFFGLVSFLLGLGRTFDYVNSARSAFGALEHLVMGLAELGIAALVAYAALRIFLSLGGTLPDFSARHAPPAPPSEPPTQVLQ
;
A
#
# COMPACT_ATOMS: atom_id res chain seq x y z
N MET A 1 -17.65 -17.87 -51.30
CA MET A 1 -16.97 -16.65 -50.83
C MET A 1 -17.53 -16.30 -49.46
N THR A 2 -16.82 -16.64 -48.39
CA THR A 2 -17.15 -16.20 -47.03
C THR A 2 -16.48 -14.87 -46.78
N THR A 3 -17.25 -13.80 -46.68
CA THR A 3 -16.75 -12.47 -46.30
C THR A 3 -16.22 -12.51 -44.84
N PRO A 4 -15.09 -11.85 -44.54
CA PRO A 4 -14.50 -11.90 -43.21
C PRO A 4 -15.36 -11.11 -42.21
N SER A 5 -15.77 -11.74 -41.12
CA SER A 5 -16.49 -11.11 -40.02
C SER A 5 -15.51 -10.60 -38.96
N VAL A 6 -15.24 -9.30 -38.92
CA VAL A 6 -14.66 -8.70 -37.72
C VAL A 6 -15.19 -7.28 -37.46
N PRO A 7 -16.29 -7.13 -36.69
CA PRO A 7 -16.39 -6.01 -35.79
C PRO A 7 -15.76 -6.41 -34.45
N SER A 8 -14.51 -6.01 -34.23
CA SER A 8 -13.96 -5.93 -32.88
C SER A 8 -14.73 -4.83 -32.16
N SER A 9 -15.81 -5.19 -31.46
CA SER A 9 -16.58 -4.24 -30.66
C SER A 9 -15.62 -3.49 -29.73
N PRO A 10 -15.71 -2.15 -29.60
CA PRO A 10 -14.84 -1.38 -28.72
C PRO A 10 -14.75 -1.96 -27.29
N GLY A 11 -15.83 -2.59 -26.81
CA GLY A 11 -15.87 -3.26 -25.52
C GLY A 11 -14.95 -4.48 -25.38
N SER A 12 -14.65 -5.21 -26.45
CA SER A 12 -13.74 -6.37 -26.38
C SER A 12 -12.27 -5.96 -26.31
N ALA A 13 -11.89 -4.89 -27.01
CA ALA A 13 -10.54 -4.33 -26.97
C ALA A 13 -10.18 -3.79 -25.57
N VAL A 14 -11.09 -3.03 -24.94
CA VAL A 14 -10.89 -2.49 -23.59
C VAL A 14 -10.80 -3.61 -22.54
N LYS A 15 -11.58 -4.69 -22.70
CA LYS A 15 -11.59 -5.82 -21.76
C LYS A 15 -10.27 -6.58 -21.74
N ALA A 16 -9.56 -6.67 -22.86
CA ALA A 16 -8.24 -7.30 -22.96
C ALA A 16 -7.13 -6.46 -22.29
N LEU A 17 -7.26 -5.13 -22.30
CA LEU A 17 -6.28 -4.22 -21.70
C LEU A 17 -6.43 -4.08 -20.18
N ARG A 18 -7.61 -4.41 -19.64
CA ARG A 18 -7.93 -4.32 -18.20
C ARG A 18 -6.85 -4.90 -17.26
N PRO A 19 -6.37 -6.15 -17.43
CA PRO A 19 -5.30 -6.69 -16.58
C PRO A 19 -3.98 -5.92 -16.73
N LEU A 20 -3.64 -5.44 -17.93
CA LEU A 20 -2.43 -4.66 -18.16
C LEU A 20 -2.49 -3.32 -17.42
N PHE A 21 -3.63 -2.63 -17.48
CA PHE A 21 -3.84 -1.38 -16.72
C PHE A 21 -3.66 -1.61 -15.23
N ALA A 22 -4.30 -2.63 -14.65
CA ALA A 22 -4.17 -2.91 -13.23
C ALA A 22 -2.71 -3.20 -12.83
N TRP A 23 -1.98 -3.99 -13.63
CA TRP A 23 -0.56 -4.26 -13.40
C TRP A 23 0.33 -3.03 -13.52
N VAL A 24 0.11 -2.19 -14.53
CA VAL A 24 0.90 -0.96 -14.74
C VAL A 24 0.67 0.04 -13.61
N LEU A 25 -0.57 0.19 -13.12
CA LEU A 25 -0.88 1.09 -12.01
C LEU A 25 -0.18 0.67 -10.71
N LEU A 26 -0.23 -0.62 -10.35
CA LEU A 26 0.52 -1.16 -9.20
C LEU A 26 2.02 -1.02 -9.43
N GLY A 27 2.52 -1.45 -10.59
CA GLY A 27 3.94 -1.38 -10.93
C GLY A 27 4.50 0.05 -10.84
N TYR A 28 3.75 1.05 -11.30
CA TYR A 28 4.14 2.45 -11.17
C TYR A 28 4.29 2.88 -9.71
N VAL A 29 3.32 2.53 -8.85
CA VAL A 29 3.36 2.89 -7.43
C VAL A 29 4.51 2.17 -6.72
N ALA A 30 4.71 0.88 -7.01
CA ALA A 30 5.84 0.12 -6.48
C ALA A 30 7.19 0.77 -6.84
N LEU A 31 7.38 1.20 -8.10
CA LEU A 31 8.57 1.91 -8.54
C LEU A 31 8.71 3.28 -7.87
N HIS A 32 7.63 4.05 -7.78
CA HIS A 32 7.62 5.35 -7.11
C HIS A 32 8.03 5.22 -5.64
N LEU A 33 7.46 4.25 -4.91
CA LEU A 33 7.80 3.99 -3.51
C LEU A 33 9.25 3.52 -3.37
N PHE A 34 9.74 2.69 -4.29
CA PHE A 34 11.13 2.24 -4.32
C PHE A 34 12.10 3.41 -4.46
N PHE A 35 11.91 4.28 -5.46
CA PHE A 35 12.78 5.44 -5.66
C PHE A 35 12.63 6.48 -4.55
N THR A 36 11.42 6.67 -4.02
CA THR A 36 11.18 7.54 -2.85
C THR A 36 11.95 7.04 -1.63
N PHE A 37 11.94 5.72 -1.39
CA PHE A 37 12.68 5.12 -0.29
C PHE A 37 14.18 5.38 -0.38
N PHE A 38 14.79 5.18 -1.54
CA PHE A 38 16.22 5.46 -1.72
C PHE A 38 16.53 6.95 -1.69
N GLY A 39 15.68 7.80 -2.27
CA GLY A 39 15.84 9.26 -2.20
C GLY A 39 15.73 9.79 -0.76
N TRP A 40 14.94 9.14 0.08
CA TRP A 40 14.81 9.45 1.50
C TRP A 40 16.01 8.94 2.32
N LEU A 41 16.42 7.69 2.09
CA LEU A 41 17.47 7.02 2.86
C LEU A 41 18.87 7.52 2.52
N LEU A 42 19.18 7.67 1.23
CA LEU A 42 20.53 8.00 0.78
C LEU A 42 20.87 9.46 1.08
N PRO A 43 22.10 9.75 1.55
CA PRO A 43 22.55 11.13 1.72
C PRO A 43 22.60 11.88 0.39
N SER A 44 22.18 13.15 0.41
CA SER A 44 22.36 14.08 -0.71
C SER A 44 23.13 15.31 -0.22
N PRO A 45 24.05 15.88 -1.04
CA PRO A 45 24.78 17.11 -0.70
C PRO A 45 23.80 18.19 -0.22
N ASP A 46 24.19 18.91 0.83
CA ASP A 46 23.40 20.01 1.42
C ASP A 46 22.04 19.61 2.03
N SER A 47 21.78 18.31 2.25
CA SER A 47 20.54 17.84 2.89
C SER A 47 20.79 17.05 4.17
N THR A 48 20.03 17.36 5.21
CA THR A 48 19.95 16.52 6.41
C THR A 48 18.83 15.49 6.25
N PHE A 49 18.92 14.38 7.00
CA PHE A 49 17.89 13.35 7.00
C PHE A 49 16.51 13.90 7.35
N SER A 50 16.41 14.77 8.37
CA SER A 50 15.15 15.43 8.73
C SER A 50 14.62 16.35 7.62
N SER A 51 15.50 17.00 6.84
CA SER A 51 15.09 17.77 5.67
C SER A 51 14.47 16.90 4.57
N ARG A 52 15.02 15.71 4.33
CA ARG A 52 14.46 14.76 3.37
C ARG A 52 13.17 14.13 3.87
N SER A 53 13.04 13.91 5.18
CA SER A 53 11.81 13.43 5.80
C SER A 53 10.66 14.43 5.67
N ALA A 54 10.91 15.73 5.81
CA ALA A 54 9.91 16.78 5.65
C ALA A 54 9.34 16.87 4.22
N SER A 55 10.07 16.39 3.21
CA SER A 55 9.67 16.41 1.79
C SER A 55 9.50 15.02 1.19
N ALA A 56 9.40 13.97 2.02
CA ALA A 56 9.34 12.60 1.53
C ALA A 56 8.00 12.32 0.81
N GLY A 57 8.07 11.87 -0.44
CA GLY A 57 6.90 11.62 -1.29
C GLY A 57 6.19 10.27 -1.07
N PHE A 58 6.15 9.76 0.17
CA PHE A 58 5.51 8.47 0.46
C PHE A 58 3.98 8.57 0.44
N VAL A 59 3.43 9.63 1.02
CA VAL A 59 1.99 9.90 1.02
C VAL A 59 1.71 10.99 -0.01
N THR A 60 1.17 10.60 -1.15
CA THR A 60 0.80 11.52 -2.23
C THR A 60 -0.51 11.06 -2.83
N LEU A 61 -1.18 11.95 -3.57
CA LEU A 61 -2.41 11.56 -4.26
C LEU A 61 -2.21 10.35 -5.18
N TYR A 62 -1.04 10.23 -5.82
CA TYR A 62 -0.76 9.11 -6.71
C TYR A 62 -0.58 7.79 -5.96
N THR A 63 0.18 7.80 -4.85
CA THR A 63 0.39 6.60 -4.03
C THR A 63 -0.86 6.15 -3.28
N ILE A 64 -1.84 7.07 -3.10
CA ILE A 64 -3.16 6.75 -2.55
C ILE A 64 -4.11 6.22 -3.63
N VAL A 65 -4.21 6.88 -4.78
CA VAL A 65 -5.30 6.63 -5.74
C VAL A 65 -4.99 5.49 -6.70
N LEU A 66 -3.75 5.38 -7.19
CA LEU A 66 -3.42 4.40 -8.24
C LEU A 66 -3.59 2.94 -7.78
N PRO A 67 -3.17 2.55 -6.55
CA PRO A 67 -3.38 1.17 -6.10
C PRO A 67 -4.87 0.86 -5.92
N LEU A 68 -5.66 1.84 -5.45
CA LEU A 68 -7.12 1.70 -5.35
C LEU A 68 -7.74 1.52 -6.73
N LEU A 69 -7.35 2.33 -7.72
CA LEU A 69 -7.85 2.19 -9.09
C LEU A 69 -7.51 0.82 -9.67
N ALA A 70 -6.28 0.34 -9.49
CA ALA A 70 -5.87 -0.99 -9.91
C ALA A 70 -6.77 -2.07 -9.29
N LEU A 71 -7.04 -1.94 -7.99
CA LEU A 71 -7.90 -2.84 -7.24
C LEU A 71 -9.35 -2.82 -7.74
N LEU A 72 -9.92 -1.64 -7.95
CA LEU A 72 -11.28 -1.48 -8.47
C LEU A 72 -11.40 -2.07 -9.89
N ILE A 73 -10.43 -1.82 -10.76
CA ILE A 73 -10.36 -2.38 -12.11
C ILE A 73 -10.29 -3.92 -12.06
N ALA A 74 -9.51 -4.46 -11.11
CA ALA A 74 -9.30 -5.89 -10.97
C ALA A 74 -10.52 -6.63 -10.37
N THR A 75 -11.32 -5.96 -9.54
CA THR A 75 -12.28 -6.63 -8.64
C THR A 75 -13.74 -6.19 -8.78
N GLN A 76 -14.01 -4.93 -9.16
CA GLN A 76 -15.38 -4.41 -9.21
C GLN A 76 -16.00 -4.52 -10.61
N ILE A 77 -15.18 -4.69 -11.66
CA ILE A 77 -15.67 -4.86 -13.03
C ILE A 77 -15.85 -6.36 -13.30
N THR A 78 -17.09 -6.80 -13.53
CA THR A 78 -17.39 -8.22 -13.75
C THR A 78 -17.03 -8.68 -15.18
N PRO A 79 -16.52 -9.92 -15.34
CA PRO A 79 -16.10 -10.84 -14.29
C PRO A 79 -14.79 -10.38 -13.61
N VAL A 80 -14.64 -10.70 -12.32
CA VAL A 80 -13.43 -10.47 -11.52
C VAL A 80 -12.22 -11.11 -12.22
N LEU A 81 -11.07 -10.45 -12.19
CA LEU A 81 -9.85 -11.02 -12.75
C LEU A 81 -9.40 -12.24 -11.95
N ALA A 82 -8.87 -13.26 -12.62
CA ALA A 82 -8.28 -14.42 -11.95
C ALA A 82 -7.15 -14.03 -10.96
N ALA A 83 -6.39 -12.99 -11.29
CA ALA A 83 -5.34 -12.42 -10.44
C ALA A 83 -5.86 -11.38 -9.42
N GLY A 84 -7.17 -11.15 -9.31
CA GLY A 84 -7.74 -10.06 -8.50
C GLY A 84 -7.34 -10.10 -7.03
N LYS A 85 -7.30 -11.30 -6.43
CA LYS A 85 -6.84 -11.48 -5.03
C LYS A 85 -5.36 -11.15 -4.86
N LEU A 86 -4.52 -11.51 -5.83
CA LEU A 86 -3.09 -11.18 -5.82
C LEU A 86 -2.87 -9.68 -5.94
N MET A 87 -3.56 -9.03 -6.87
CA MET A 87 -3.49 -7.57 -7.05
C MET A 87 -3.95 -6.83 -5.80
N ALA A 88 -5.00 -7.32 -5.12
CA ALA A 88 -5.45 -6.79 -3.84
C ALA A 88 -4.41 -6.93 -2.73
N ALA A 89 -3.70 -8.07 -2.67
CA ALA A 89 -2.60 -8.25 -1.72
C ALA A 89 -1.44 -7.29 -2.00
N ILE A 90 -1.07 -7.08 -3.27
CA ILE A 90 -0.01 -6.15 -3.66
C ILE A 90 -0.39 -4.71 -3.28
N ALA A 91 -1.61 -4.28 -3.60
CA ALA A 91 -2.10 -2.95 -3.22
C ALA A 91 -2.06 -2.74 -1.70
N LEU A 92 -2.41 -3.76 -0.90
CA LEU A 92 -2.30 -3.71 0.55
C LEU A 92 -0.85 -3.53 1.02
N VAL A 93 0.10 -4.24 0.41
CA VAL A 93 1.52 -4.07 0.73
C VAL A 93 1.97 -2.64 0.41
N GLU A 94 1.58 -2.09 -0.75
CA GLU A 94 1.88 -0.70 -1.11
C GLU A 94 1.31 0.28 -0.07
N TYR A 95 0.06 0.10 0.38
CA TYR A 95 -0.52 0.93 1.43
C TYR A 95 0.20 0.80 2.77
N VAL A 96 0.67 -0.40 3.14
CA VAL A 96 1.49 -0.58 4.35
C VAL A 96 2.78 0.23 4.23
N VAL A 97 3.44 0.19 3.07
CA VAL A 97 4.66 0.98 2.80
C VAL A 97 4.35 2.49 2.87
N VAL A 98 3.28 2.94 2.21
CA VAL A 98 2.82 4.35 2.22
C VAL A 98 2.57 4.84 3.64
N LEU A 99 1.78 4.10 4.43
CA LEU A 99 1.41 4.51 5.78
C LEU A 99 2.59 4.46 6.74
N PHE A 100 3.38 3.39 6.69
CA PHE A 100 4.52 3.21 7.58
C PHE A 100 5.59 4.28 7.32
N PHE A 101 6.09 4.37 6.09
CA PHE A 101 7.13 5.34 5.76
C PHE A 101 6.62 6.77 5.75
N GLY A 102 5.37 6.99 5.33
CA GLY A 102 4.72 8.28 5.42
C GLY A 102 4.61 8.81 6.84
N LEU A 103 4.19 7.96 7.79
CA LEU A 103 4.12 8.34 9.19
C LEU A 103 5.52 8.62 9.76
N VAL A 104 6.49 7.75 9.47
CA VAL A 104 7.88 7.93 9.93
C VAL A 104 8.49 9.22 9.37
N SER A 105 8.34 9.48 8.07
CA SER A 105 8.86 10.69 7.44
C SER A 105 8.17 11.95 7.95
N PHE A 106 6.85 11.90 8.13
CA PHE A 106 6.07 12.97 8.73
C PHE A 106 6.58 13.33 10.14
N LEU A 107 6.72 12.34 11.03
CA LEU A 107 7.20 12.56 12.40
C LEU A 107 8.64 13.14 12.43
N LEU A 108 9.51 12.63 11.57
CA LEU A 108 10.90 13.11 11.46
C LEU A 108 11.00 14.49 10.80
N GLY A 109 10.09 14.83 9.90
CA GLY A 109 9.98 16.15 9.27
C GLY A 109 9.39 17.20 10.22
N LEU A 110 8.52 16.77 11.13
CA LEU A 110 7.88 17.63 12.12
C LEU A 110 8.92 18.34 13.00
N GLY A 111 9.89 17.60 13.54
CA GLY A 111 10.95 18.19 14.39
C GLY A 111 11.65 19.36 13.72
N ARG A 112 12.14 19.17 12.49
CA ARG A 112 12.75 20.25 11.71
C ARG A 112 11.79 21.39 11.44
N THR A 113 10.56 21.11 11.04
CA THR A 113 9.63 22.19 10.65
C THR A 113 9.35 23.14 11.83
N PHE A 114 9.32 22.62 13.06
CA PHE A 114 9.15 23.43 14.27
C PHE A 114 10.45 24.10 14.76
N ASP A 115 11.62 23.48 14.55
CA ASP A 115 12.93 24.04 14.96
C ASP A 115 13.29 25.35 14.24
N TYR A 116 12.74 25.58 13.04
CA TYR A 116 13.02 26.77 12.22
C TYR A 116 11.89 27.82 12.24
N VAL A 117 10.98 27.76 13.22
CA VAL A 117 9.91 28.75 13.34
C VAL A 117 10.46 30.06 13.94
N ASN A 118 10.68 31.05 13.09
CA ASN A 118 11.18 32.38 13.48
C ASN A 118 10.32 33.55 12.95
N SER A 119 9.24 33.24 12.23
CA SER A 119 8.31 34.19 11.64
C SER A 119 6.90 33.62 11.55
N ALA A 120 5.90 34.49 11.33
CA ALA A 120 4.52 34.05 11.10
C ALA A 120 4.40 33.14 9.86
N ARG A 121 5.22 33.35 8.82
CA ARG A 121 5.23 32.52 7.61
C ARG A 121 5.77 31.12 7.88
N SER A 122 6.88 31.00 8.62
CA SER A 122 7.41 29.69 9.02
C SER A 122 6.46 28.96 9.99
N ALA A 123 5.77 29.69 10.87
CA ALA A 123 4.76 29.11 11.76
C ALA A 123 3.57 28.53 10.96
N PHE A 124 3.10 29.26 9.94
CA PHE A 124 2.07 28.76 9.04
C PHE A 124 2.53 27.53 8.27
N GLY A 125 3.77 27.50 7.77
CA GLY A 125 4.34 26.32 7.12
C GLY A 125 4.42 25.09 8.03
N ALA A 126 4.72 25.29 9.33
CA ALA A 126 4.70 24.21 10.32
C ALA A 126 3.28 23.69 10.59
N LEU A 127 2.30 24.59 10.69
CA LEU A 127 0.90 24.22 10.82
C LEU A 127 0.39 23.49 9.56
N GLU A 128 0.74 23.97 8.38
CA GLU A 128 0.41 23.34 7.10
C GLU A 128 0.99 21.92 7.04
N HIS A 129 2.27 21.74 7.35
CA HIS A 129 2.91 20.42 7.39
C HIS A 129 2.16 19.47 8.34
N LEU A 130 1.81 19.95 9.54
CA LEU A 130 1.05 19.18 10.54
C LEU A 130 -0.35 18.79 10.03
N VAL A 131 -1.13 19.77 9.59
CA VAL A 131 -2.54 19.57 9.21
C VAL A 131 -2.66 18.78 7.92
N MET A 132 -1.89 19.15 6.89
CA MET A 132 -1.92 18.46 5.60
C MET A 132 -1.34 17.05 5.73
N GLY A 133 -0.23 16.88 6.45
CA GLY A 133 0.34 15.55 6.70
C GLY A 133 -0.63 14.61 7.42
N LEU A 134 -1.33 15.10 8.44
CA LEU A 134 -2.38 14.31 9.12
C LEU A 134 -3.56 14.02 8.21
N ALA A 135 -4.01 14.97 7.41
CA ALA A 135 -5.10 14.78 6.46
C ALA A 135 -4.74 13.73 5.39
N GLU A 136 -3.54 13.83 4.81
CA GLU A 136 -3.03 12.88 3.82
C GLU A 136 -2.88 11.47 4.40
N LEU A 137 -2.31 11.33 5.60
CA LEU A 137 -2.23 10.05 6.31
C LEU A 137 -3.61 9.48 6.62
N GLY A 138 -4.56 10.33 7.03
CA GLY A 138 -5.94 9.94 7.29
C GLY A 138 -6.65 9.42 6.04
N ILE A 139 -6.48 10.09 4.91
CA ILE A 139 -7.03 9.65 3.61
C ILE A 139 -6.37 8.34 3.18
N ALA A 140 -5.04 8.23 3.27
CA ALA A 140 -4.33 7.00 2.94
C ALA A 140 -4.80 5.82 3.79
N ALA A 141 -5.05 6.03 5.09
CA ALA A 141 -5.53 5.00 6.01
C ALA A 141 -6.96 4.57 5.66
N LEU A 142 -7.83 5.53 5.33
CA LEU A 142 -9.20 5.24 4.90
C LEU A 142 -9.23 4.41 3.61
N VAL A 143 -8.38 4.77 2.64
CA VAL A 143 -8.29 4.04 1.37
C VAL A 143 -7.67 2.65 1.56
N ALA A 144 -6.63 2.53 2.39
CA ALA A 144 -6.05 1.25 2.76
C ALA A 144 -7.07 0.33 3.44
N TYR A 145 -7.92 0.89 4.30
CA TYR A 145 -9.01 0.15 4.93
C TYR A 145 -10.04 -0.33 3.90
N ALA A 146 -10.42 0.50 2.93
CA ALA A 146 -11.28 0.08 1.84
C ALA A 146 -10.65 -1.07 1.03
N ALA A 147 -9.36 -0.98 0.71
CA ALA A 147 -8.61 -2.04 0.03
C ALA A 147 -8.58 -3.34 0.84
N LEU A 148 -8.41 -3.25 2.16
CA LEU A 148 -8.46 -4.39 3.06
C LEU A 148 -9.83 -5.08 3.02
N ARG A 149 -10.91 -4.31 3.07
CA ARG A 149 -12.28 -4.85 2.97
C ARG A 149 -12.50 -5.58 1.65
N ILE A 150 -12.01 -5.04 0.54
CA ILE A 150 -12.06 -5.71 -0.78
C ILE A 150 -11.26 -7.01 -0.74
N PHE A 151 -10.02 -7.00 -0.25
CA PHE A 151 -9.17 -8.20 -0.16
C PHE A 151 -9.83 -9.32 0.65
N LEU A 152 -10.40 -8.99 1.81
CA LEU A 152 -11.11 -9.96 2.65
C LEU A 152 -12.36 -10.51 1.94
N SER A 153 -13.10 -9.68 1.20
CA SER A 153 -14.28 -10.12 0.44
C SER A 153 -13.94 -11.12 -0.68
N LEU A 154 -12.69 -11.14 -1.14
CA LEU A 154 -12.17 -12.09 -2.12
C LEU A 154 -11.66 -13.40 -1.49
N GLY A 155 -11.89 -13.60 -0.18
CA GLY A 155 -11.36 -14.74 0.57
C GLY A 155 -9.88 -14.60 0.92
N GLY A 156 -9.36 -13.37 0.98
CA GLY A 156 -8.05 -13.08 1.57
C GLY A 156 -8.07 -13.34 3.08
N THR A 157 -6.96 -13.84 3.62
CA THR A 157 -6.79 -14.08 5.06
C THR A 157 -5.64 -13.24 5.61
N LEU A 158 -5.76 -12.81 6.86
CA LEU A 158 -4.65 -12.19 7.59
C LEU A 158 -3.77 -13.27 8.21
N PRO A 159 -2.46 -13.05 8.37
CA PRO A 159 -1.59 -14.00 9.06
C PRO A 159 -2.08 -14.24 10.49
N ASP A 160 -2.27 -15.50 10.88
CA ASP A 160 -2.53 -15.86 12.27
C ASP A 160 -1.22 -15.91 13.06
N PHE A 161 -1.05 -14.96 13.97
CA PHE A 161 0.13 -14.87 14.83
C PHE A 161 0.00 -15.72 16.11
N SER A 162 -1.20 -16.24 16.39
CA SER A 162 -1.53 -17.00 17.60
C SER A 162 -1.02 -18.44 17.53
N ALA A 163 -1.08 -19.06 16.34
CA ALA A 163 -0.64 -20.44 16.12
C ALA A 163 0.87 -20.68 16.37
N ARG A 164 1.69 -19.62 16.37
CA ARG A 164 3.15 -19.72 16.60
C ARG A 164 3.56 -19.87 18.07
N HIS A 165 2.63 -19.73 19.01
CA HIS A 165 2.91 -19.80 20.46
C HIS A 165 2.26 -21.01 21.15
N ALA A 166 1.72 -21.97 20.39
CA ALA A 166 1.21 -23.20 20.99
C ALA A 166 2.36 -23.94 21.69
N PRO A 167 2.27 -24.20 23.02
CA PRO A 167 3.25 -25.01 23.73
C PRO A 167 3.40 -26.38 23.06
N PRO A 168 4.61 -26.98 23.03
CA PRO A 168 4.76 -28.35 22.54
C PRO A 168 3.82 -29.27 23.30
N ALA A 169 3.13 -30.14 22.57
CA ALA A 169 2.22 -31.12 23.16
C ALA A 169 2.95 -31.91 24.25
N PRO A 170 2.31 -32.16 25.42
CA PRO A 170 2.93 -32.98 26.45
C PRO A 170 3.29 -34.35 25.86
N PRO A 171 4.44 -34.93 26.25
CA PRO A 171 4.82 -36.26 25.77
C PRO A 171 3.72 -37.25 26.12
N SER A 172 3.27 -38.00 25.10
CA SER A 172 2.35 -39.10 25.25
C SER A 172 2.89 -40.09 26.29
N GLU A 173 2.15 -40.29 27.38
CA GLU A 173 2.49 -41.29 28.39
C GLU A 173 2.61 -42.68 27.73
N PRO A 174 3.70 -43.44 28.01
CA PRO A 174 3.85 -44.78 27.47
C PRO A 174 2.71 -45.68 27.99
N PRO A 175 2.18 -46.59 27.15
CA PRO A 175 1.11 -47.49 27.57
C PRO A 175 1.56 -48.32 28.76
N THR A 176 0.85 -48.17 29.88
CA THR A 176 0.99 -48.98 31.08
C THR A 176 0.82 -50.45 30.70
N GLN A 177 1.92 -51.19 30.56
CA GLN A 177 1.85 -52.63 30.40
C GLN A 177 1.33 -53.22 31.71
N VAL A 178 0.05 -53.59 31.69
CA VAL A 178 -0.55 -54.40 32.75
C VAL A 178 0.06 -55.81 32.61
N LEU A 179 1.05 -56.11 33.46
CA LEU A 179 1.59 -57.45 33.61
C LEU A 179 0.45 -58.37 34.11
N GLN A 180 0.08 -59.35 33.29
CA GLN A 180 -0.72 -60.51 33.68
C GLN A 180 0.19 -61.65 34.13
#